data_AF-A0A0P4RDG8-F1
#
_entry.id   AF-A0A0P4RDG8-F1
#
_cell.length_a   1.000
_cell.length_b   1.000
_cell.length_c   1.000
_cell.angle_alpha   90.00
_cell.angle_beta   90.00
_cell.angle_gamma   90.00
#
_symmetry.space_group_name_H-M   'P 1'
#
loop_
_entity.id
_entity.type
_entity.pdbx_description
1 polymer ?
#
loop_
_entity_poly.entity_id
_entity_poly.type
_entity_poly.pdbx_seq_one_letter_code
_entity_poly.pdbx_strand_id
1 'polypeptide(L)'
;MTPPSRHEPRLDRDSAELANEVEGYLLVQAEQELARREAEALCARLDWLTTGQAEELARHYTEQRLGLTRQALQATADRAQRLRGEYEIRYAALRRALLKRHAVGACLLLVCSTAAGAGARFLAR
;
A
#
# COMPACT_ATOMS: atom_id res chain seq x y z
N MET A 1 -13.39 -39.63 7.31
CA MET A 1 -13.69 -38.45 6.48
C MET A 1 -13.60 -37.22 7.37
N THR A 2 -12.39 -36.71 7.56
CA THR A 2 -12.10 -35.56 8.44
C THR A 2 -12.48 -34.28 7.70
N PRO A 3 -13.24 -33.35 8.29
CA PRO A 3 -13.63 -32.12 7.62
C PRO A 3 -12.39 -31.21 7.43
N PRO A 4 -12.26 -30.49 6.31
CA PRO A 4 -11.16 -29.55 6.11
C PRO A 4 -11.28 -28.39 7.12
N SER A 5 -10.27 -28.26 7.97
CA SER A 5 -10.13 -27.21 8.98
C SER A 5 -10.03 -25.83 8.33
N ARG A 6 -10.99 -24.97 8.63
CA ARG A 6 -11.19 -23.64 8.03
C ARG A 6 -10.34 -22.55 8.72
N HIS A 7 -9.03 -22.77 8.90
CA HIS A 7 -8.18 -21.96 9.82
C HIS A 7 -7.05 -21.11 9.21
N GLU A 8 -6.90 -21.00 7.90
CA GLU A 8 -5.72 -20.32 7.30
C GLU A 8 -5.73 -18.78 7.12
N PRO A 9 -6.83 -17.99 7.22
CA PRO A 9 -6.75 -16.56 6.93
C PRO A 9 -6.01 -15.70 7.97
N ARG A 10 -5.78 -16.23 9.19
CA ARG A 10 -5.20 -15.45 10.30
C ARG A 10 -3.68 -15.55 10.33
N LEU A 11 -3.13 -16.73 10.07
CA LEU A 11 -1.68 -16.96 9.99
C LEU A 11 -1.04 -16.12 8.88
N ASP A 12 -1.73 -16.00 7.74
CA ASP A 12 -1.26 -15.18 6.61
C ASP A 12 -1.24 -13.68 6.94
N ARG A 13 -2.21 -13.21 7.73
CA ARG A 13 -2.26 -11.81 8.17
C ARG A 13 -1.15 -11.51 9.17
N ASP A 14 -0.97 -12.38 10.15
CA ASP A 14 0.08 -12.23 11.17
C ASP A 14 1.47 -12.29 10.50
N SER A 15 1.65 -13.14 9.48
CA SER A 15 2.88 -13.22 8.69
C SER A 15 3.12 -11.95 7.85
N ALA A 16 2.08 -11.39 7.24
CA ALA A 16 2.18 -10.16 6.46
C ALA A 16 2.48 -8.93 7.35
N GLU A 17 1.91 -8.88 8.55
CA GLU A 17 2.17 -7.82 9.53
C GLU A 17 3.61 -7.88 10.03
N LEU A 18 4.10 -9.08 10.38
CA LEU A 18 5.50 -9.29 10.74
C LEU A 18 6.45 -8.92 9.60
N ALA A 19 6.14 -9.31 8.35
CA ALA A 19 6.96 -8.97 7.20
C ALA A 19 7.09 -7.45 7.01
N ASN A 20 6.00 -6.72 7.20
CA ASN A 20 5.99 -5.26 7.11
C ASN A 20 6.78 -4.60 8.26
N GLU A 21 6.71 -5.13 9.48
CA GLU A 21 7.52 -4.65 10.60
C GLU A 21 9.01 -4.89 10.36
N VAL A 22 9.37 -6.09 9.89
CA VAL A 22 10.76 -6.43 9.55
C VAL A 22 11.27 -5.56 8.40
N GLU A 23 10.47 -5.36 7.35
CA GLU A 23 10.82 -4.46 6.24
C GLU A 23 11.07 -3.03 6.75
N GLY A 24 10.19 -2.51 7.61
CA GLY A 24 10.36 -1.20 8.23
C GLY A 24 11.64 -1.09 9.05
N TYR A 25 11.94 -2.11 9.85
CA TYR A 25 13.20 -2.18 10.61
C TYR A 25 14.42 -2.20 9.69
N LEU A 26 14.41 -3.04 8.65
CA LEU A 26 15.52 -3.16 7.70
C LEU A 26 15.76 -1.86 6.93
N LEU A 27 14.70 -1.15 6.53
CA LEU A 27 14.82 0.16 5.89
C LEU A 27 15.47 1.18 6.82
N VAL A 28 15.06 1.24 8.09
CA VAL A 28 15.67 2.15 9.07
C VAL A 28 17.15 1.82 9.30
N GLN A 29 17.49 0.53 9.41
CA GLN A 29 18.88 0.11 9.56
C GLN A 29 19.73 0.47 8.33
N ALA A 30 19.18 0.30 7.12
CA ALA A 30 19.86 0.68 5.89
C ALA A 30 20.14 2.19 5.80
N GLU A 31 19.16 3.02 6.17
CA GLU A 31 19.32 4.48 6.20
C GLU A 31 20.33 4.95 7.25
N GLN A 32 20.38 4.30 8.43
CA GLN A 32 21.38 4.58 9.45
C GLN A 32 22.80 4.26 8.96
N GLU A 33 23.00 3.10 8.36
CA GLU A 33 24.32 2.71 7.84
C GLU A 33 24.75 3.59 6.66
N LEU A 34 23.82 3.96 5.78
CA LEU A 34 24.09 4.89 4.68
C LEU A 34 24.51 6.27 5.21
N ALA A 35 23.75 6.84 6.15
CA ALA A 35 24.06 8.14 6.73
C ALA A 35 25.43 8.14 7.43
N ARG A 36 25.78 7.06 8.12
CA ARG A 36 27.11 6.89 8.75
C ARG A 36 28.23 6.87 7.70
N ARG A 37 28.08 6.10 6.62
CA ARG A 37 29.06 6.05 5.51
C ARG A 37 29.22 7.39 4.80
N GLU A 38 28.10 8.10 4.57
CA GLU A 38 28.12 9.45 4.00
C GLU A 38 28.90 10.41 4.92
N ALA A 39 28.70 10.32 6.23
CA ALA A 39 29.41 11.13 7.22
C ALA A 39 30.91 10.83 7.25
N GLU A 40 31.30 9.56 7.25
CA GLU A 40 32.69 9.11 7.18
C GLU A 40 33.37 9.60 5.91
N ALA A 41 32.70 9.47 4.76
CA ALA A 41 33.21 9.94 3.48
C ALA A 41 33.37 11.47 3.43
N LEU A 42 32.47 12.21 4.10
CA LEU A 42 32.58 13.66 4.24
C LEU A 42 33.79 14.03 5.10
N CYS A 43 33.96 13.40 6.26
CA CYS A 43 35.07 13.68 7.17
C CYS A 43 36.42 13.34 6.54
N ALA A 44 36.51 12.24 5.78
CA ALA A 44 37.72 11.84 5.07
C ALA A 44 38.20 12.87 4.02
N ARG A 45 37.31 13.76 3.57
CA ARG A 45 37.64 14.85 2.62
C ARG A 45 38.12 16.13 3.32
N LEU A 46 38.05 16.19 4.64
CA LEU A 46 38.39 17.35 5.46
C LEU A 46 39.62 17.01 6.30
N ASP A 47 40.76 16.94 5.63
CA ASP A 47 42.07 16.56 6.18
C ASP A 47 42.60 17.48 7.30
N TRP A 48 42.02 18.66 7.44
CA TRP A 48 42.32 19.62 8.51
C TRP A 48 41.54 19.37 9.82
N LEU A 49 40.57 18.45 9.83
CA LEU A 49 39.82 18.12 11.04
C LEU A 49 40.63 17.24 11.98
N THR A 50 40.59 17.58 13.26
CA THR A 50 41.02 16.65 14.32
C THR A 50 40.00 15.52 14.47
N THR A 51 40.42 14.39 15.07
CA THR A 51 39.54 13.23 15.30
C THR A 51 38.25 13.60 16.04
N GLY A 52 38.34 14.41 17.10
CA GLY A 52 37.15 14.82 17.86
C GLY A 52 36.20 15.71 17.04
N GLN A 53 36.72 16.59 16.19
CA GLN A 53 35.89 17.41 15.31
C GLN A 53 35.23 16.57 14.21
N ALA A 54 35.93 15.56 13.69
CA ALA A 54 35.38 14.62 12.72
C ALA A 54 34.25 13.77 13.33
N GLU A 55 34.43 13.26 14.56
CA GLU A 55 33.40 12.51 15.29
C GLU A 55 32.15 13.37 15.56
N GLU A 56 32.34 14.61 16.01
CA GLU A 56 31.23 15.52 16.28
C GLU A 56 30.47 15.91 15.00
N LEU A 57 31.20 16.21 13.91
CA LEU A 57 30.60 16.47 12.61
C LEU A 57 29.83 15.25 12.09
N ALA A 58 30.42 14.05 12.20
CA ALA A 58 29.79 12.82 11.74
C ALA A 58 28.48 12.54 12.49
N ARG A 59 28.45 12.76 13.80
CA ARG A 59 27.25 12.63 14.63
C ARG A 59 26.16 13.61 14.18
N HIS A 60 26.48 14.90 14.09
CA HIS A 60 25.50 15.93 13.68
C HIS A 60 24.99 15.71 12.25
N TYR A 61 25.87 15.34 11.33
CA TYR A 61 25.49 14.99 9.96
C TYR A 61 24.49 13.83 9.95
N THR A 62 24.80 12.75 10.68
CA THR A 62 23.96 11.55 10.74
C THR A 62 22.58 11.87 11.31
N GLU A 63 22.52 12.61 12.42
CA GLU A 63 21.26 13.06 13.03
C GLU A 63 20.42 13.89 12.05
N GLN A 64 21.04 14.86 11.36
CA GLN A 64 20.37 15.69 10.38
C GLN A 64 19.89 14.88 9.18
N ARG A 65 20.72 13.98 8.64
CA ARG A 65 20.41 13.14 7.48
C ARG A 65 19.22 12.24 7.77
N LEU A 66 19.20 11.59 8.93
CA LEU A 66 18.07 10.76 9.38
C LEU A 66 16.79 11.58 9.61
N GLY A 67 16.92 12.81 10.12
CA GLY A 67 15.79 13.74 10.24
C GLY A 67 15.15 14.06 8.89
N LEU A 68 15.97 14.34 7.86
CA LEU A 68 15.51 14.59 6.50
C LEU A 68 14.89 13.36 5.85
N THR A 69 15.53 12.18 5.99
CA THR A 69 14.97 10.91 5.50
C THR A 69 13.60 10.65 6.13
N ARG A 70 13.45 10.86 7.44
CA ARG A 70 12.16 10.71 8.13
C ARG A 70 11.08 11.62 7.56
N GLN A 71 11.39 12.90 7.33
CA GLN A 71 10.44 13.85 6.74
C GLN A 71 10.03 13.45 5.32
N ALA A 72 10.99 13.01 4.49
CA ALA A 72 10.72 12.57 3.13
C ALA A 72 9.83 11.30 3.09
N LEU A 73 10.11 10.34 3.97
CA LEU A 73 9.30 9.12 4.10
C LEU A 73 7.88 9.45 4.58
N GLN A 74 7.73 10.34 5.57
CA GLN A 74 6.42 10.80 6.05
C GLN A 74 5.62 11.47 4.93
N ALA A 75 6.22 12.41 4.20
CA ALA A 75 5.56 13.08 3.09
C ALA A 75 5.11 12.08 1.99
N THR A 76 5.93 11.06 1.73
CA THR A 76 5.63 10.00 0.77
C THR A 76 4.48 9.12 1.26
N ALA A 77 4.48 8.70 2.52
CA ALA A 77 3.42 7.91 3.14
C ALA A 77 2.08 8.67 3.10
N ASP A 78 2.10 9.96 3.49
CA ASP A 78 0.91 10.82 3.44
C ASP A 78 0.37 10.95 2.02
N ARG A 79 1.25 11.11 1.02
CA ARG A 79 0.85 11.19 -0.38
C ARG A 79 0.25 9.87 -0.87
N ALA A 80 0.84 8.74 -0.50
CA ALA A 80 0.34 7.41 -0.86
C ALA A 80 -1.06 7.18 -0.26
N GLN A 81 -1.28 7.57 1.01
CA GLN A 81 -2.59 7.50 1.65
C GLN A 81 -3.62 8.37 0.93
N ARG A 82 -3.27 9.62 0.57
CA ARG A 82 -4.17 10.49 -0.21
C ARG A 82 -4.54 9.88 -1.55
N LEU A 83 -3.56 9.39 -2.31
CA LEU A 83 -3.78 8.72 -3.59
C LEU A 83 -4.70 7.52 -3.43
N ARG A 84 -4.45 6.66 -2.44
CA ARG A 84 -5.28 5.50 -2.16
C ARG A 84 -6.74 5.90 -1.92
N GLY A 85 -6.97 6.92 -1.10
CA GLY A 85 -8.32 7.46 -0.87
C GLY A 85 -8.99 7.96 -2.15
N GLU A 86 -8.28 8.75 -2.97
CA GLU A 86 -8.78 9.23 -4.27
C GLU A 86 -9.16 8.06 -5.20
N TYR A 87 -8.32 7.02 -5.26
CA TYR A 87 -8.58 5.83 -6.06
C TYR A 87 -9.75 5.01 -5.54
N GLU A 88 -9.85 4.79 -4.23
CA GLU A 88 -10.94 4.03 -3.60
C GLU A 88 -12.30 4.71 -3.84
N ILE A 89 -12.35 6.05 -3.76
CA ILE A 89 -13.56 6.82 -4.07
C ILE A 89 -13.97 6.63 -5.53
N ARG A 90 -13.02 6.77 -6.48
CA ARG A 90 -13.28 6.58 -7.91
C ARG A 90 -13.70 5.15 -8.23
N TYR A 91 -13.04 4.18 -7.62
CA TYR A 91 -13.35 2.76 -7.77
C TYR A 91 -14.75 2.45 -7.23
N ALA A 92 -15.12 2.96 -6.06
CA ALA A 92 -16.45 2.77 -5.50
C ALA A 92 -17.54 3.40 -6.38
N ALA A 93 -17.28 4.53 -7.02
CA ALA A 93 -18.21 5.13 -8.00
C ALA A 93 -18.37 4.24 -9.25
N LEU A 94 -17.26 3.79 -9.84
CA LEU A 94 -17.25 2.89 -11.00
C LEU A 94 -17.95 1.57 -10.71
N ARG A 95 -17.63 0.94 -9.58
CA ARG A 95 -18.24 -0.31 -9.12
C ARG A 95 -19.75 -0.15 -8.97
N ARG A 96 -20.21 0.94 -8.35
CA ARG A 96 -21.66 1.22 -8.22
C ARG A 96 -22.33 1.42 -9.58
N ALA A 97 -21.71 2.16 -10.50
CA ALA A 97 -22.25 2.38 -11.84
C ALA A 97 -22.35 1.06 -12.63
N LEU A 98 -21.31 0.23 -12.56
CA LEU A 98 -21.27 -1.08 -13.20
C LEU A 98 -22.38 -2.00 -12.67
N LEU A 99 -22.49 -2.13 -11.34
CA LEU A 99 -23.52 -2.95 -10.71
C LEU A 99 -24.93 -2.46 -11.07
N LYS A 100 -25.18 -1.15 -11.08
CA LYS A 100 -26.48 -0.59 -11.52
C LYS A 100 -26.80 -0.96 -12.96
N ARG A 101 -25.85 -0.81 -13.88
CA ARG A 101 -26.03 -1.15 -15.30
C ARG A 101 -26.36 -2.63 -15.49
N HIS A 102 -25.63 -3.52 -14.82
CA HIS A 102 -25.90 -4.96 -14.89
C HIS A 102 -27.24 -5.34 -14.25
N ALA A 103 -27.60 -4.72 -13.12
CA ALA A 103 -28.90 -4.95 -12.50
C ALA A 103 -30.06 -4.53 -13.42
N VAL A 104 -29.98 -3.35 -14.04
CA VAL A 104 -30.98 -2.89 -15.02
C VAL A 104 -31.03 -3.84 -16.23
N GLY A 105 -29.88 -4.22 -16.78
CA GLY A 105 -29.82 -5.18 -17.89
C GLY A 105 -30.44 -6.53 -17.55
N ALA A 106 -30.14 -7.08 -16.37
CA ALA A 106 -30.73 -8.33 -15.89
C ALA A 106 -32.25 -8.21 -15.71
N CYS A 107 -32.74 -7.12 -15.12
CA CYS A 107 -34.17 -6.86 -14.99
C CYS A 107 -34.87 -6.79 -16.37
N LEU A 108 -34.28 -6.08 -17.34
CA LEU A 108 -34.82 -6.00 -18.70
C LEU A 108 -34.87 -7.38 -19.37
N LEU A 109 -33.80 -8.17 -19.26
CA LEU A 109 -33.76 -9.54 -19.80
C LEU A 109 -34.84 -10.45 -19.16
N LEU A 110 -35.06 -10.34 -17.85
CA LEU A 110 -36.12 -11.06 -17.15
C LEU A 110 -37.52 -10.64 -17.62
N VAL A 111 -37.75 -9.33 -17.82
CA VAL A 111 -39.02 -8.83 -18.36
C VAL A 111 -39.25 -9.31 -19.80
N CYS A 112 -38.23 -9.23 -20.66
CA CYS A 112 -38.35 -9.71 -22.05
C CYS A 112 -38.63 -11.21 -22.13
N SER A 113 -37.95 -12.02 -21.31
CA SER A 113 -38.14 -13.48 -21.31
C SER A 113 -39.52 -13.90 -20.78
N THR A 114 -40.05 -13.20 -19.77
CA THR A 114 -41.42 -13.42 -19.28
C THR A 114 -42.48 -12.99 -20.29
N ALA A 115 -42.31 -11.84 -20.96
CA ALA A 115 -43.20 -11.38 -22.01
C ALA A 115 -43.21 -12.33 -23.22
N ALA A 116 -42.04 -12.80 -23.67
CA ALA A 116 -41.93 -13.78 -24.75
C ALA A 116 -42.58 -15.13 -24.37
N GLY A 117 -42.37 -15.60 -23.13
CA GLY A 117 -43.00 -16.83 -22.64
C GLY A 117 -44.52 -16.73 -22.51
N ALA A 118 -45.06 -15.57 -22.12
CA ALA A 118 -46.51 -15.32 -22.08
C ALA A 118 -47.11 -15.25 -23.50
N GLY A 119 -46.44 -14.55 -24.43
CA GLY A 119 -46.86 -14.46 -25.83
C GLY A 119 -46.85 -15.82 -26.55
N ALA A 120 -45.81 -16.63 -26.33
CA ALA A 120 -45.73 -17.98 -26.87
C ALA A 120 -46.85 -18.90 -26.33
N ARG A 121 -47.21 -18.77 -25.04
CA ARG A 121 -48.32 -19.52 -24.43
C ARG A 121 -49.69 -19.08 -24.93
N PHE A 122 -49.84 -17.81 -25.29
CA PHE A 122 -51.09 -17.28 -25.85
C PHE A 122 -51.30 -17.72 -27.31
N LEU A 123 -50.21 -17.80 -28.11
CA LEU A 123 -50.26 -18.30 -29.49
C LEU A 123 -50.41 -19.83 -29.59
N ALA A 124 -50.03 -20.56 -28.54
CA ALA A 124 -50.12 -22.02 -28.49
C ALA A 124 -51.45 -22.56 -27.90
N ARG A 125 -52.42 -21.69 -27.63
CA ARG A 125 -53.74 -22.01 -27.06
C ARG A 125 -54.84 -21.69 -28.06
#